data_AF-A0A843HPU1-F1
#
_entry.id   AF-A0A843HPU1-F1
#
_cell.length_a   1.000
_cell.length_b   1.000
_cell.length_c   1.000
_cell.angle_alpha   90.00
_cell.angle_beta   90.00
_cell.angle_gamma   90.00
#
_symmetry.space_group_name_H-M   'P 1'
#
loop_
_entity.id
_entity.type
_entity.pdbx_description
1 polymer ?
#
loop_
_entity_poly.entity_id
_entity_poly.type
_entity_poly.pdbx_seq_one_letter_code
_entity_poly.pdbx_strand_id
1 'polypeptide(L)' 'MKTYGVLNDKGEQFRCGAPVVIIDDNGTEHLISYNTEILQKDKNGTIKRVWTGWSQTTGKHIKAYCGLNKAGYEALDFV' A
#
# COMPACT_ATOMS: atom_id res chain seq x y z
N MET A 1 -17.85 0.48 -0.01
CA MET A 1 -16.49 1.05 -0.24
C MET A 1 -16.17 2.24 0.66
N LYS A 2 -14.98 2.25 1.29
CA LYS A 2 -14.42 3.38 2.06
C LYS A 2 -13.04 3.72 1.53
N THR A 3 -12.59 4.97 1.70
CA THR A 3 -11.25 5.39 1.28
C THR A 3 -10.60 6.26 2.34
N TYR A 4 -9.31 6.06 2.60
CA TYR A 4 -8.52 6.93 3.46
C TYR A 4 -7.13 7.17 2.87
N GLY A 5 -6.57 8.36 3.15
CA GLY A 5 -5.21 8.70 2.74
C GLY A 5 -4.18 8.11 3.70
N VAL A 6 -3.03 7.68 3.17
CA VAL A 6 -1.90 7.21 3.98
C VAL A 6 -0.99 8.39 4.31
N LEU A 7 -0.64 8.53 5.59
CA LEU A 7 0.24 9.57 6.09
C LEU A 7 1.68 9.04 6.19
N ASN A 8 2.66 9.93 6.07
CA ASN A 8 4.07 9.57 6.24
C ASN A 8 4.40 9.28 7.72
N ASP A 9 5.67 8.95 8.01
CA ASP A 9 6.17 8.70 9.36
C ASP A 9 6.02 9.88 10.35
N LYS A 10 5.76 11.09 9.84
CA LYS A 10 5.51 12.31 10.61
C LYS A 10 4.03 12.63 10.78
N GLY A 11 3.13 11.79 10.26
CA GLY A 11 1.69 12.05 10.27
C GLY A 11 1.21 13.07 9.24
N GLU A 12 2.01 13.35 8.20
CA GLU A 12 1.70 14.34 7.17
C GLU A 12 1.29 13.66 5.85
N GLN A 13 0.50 14.35 5.03
CA GLN A 13 0.17 13.88 3.68
C GLN A 13 1.39 13.91 2.76
N PHE A 14 1.50 12.92 1.87
CA PHE A 14 2.50 12.93 0.81
C PHE A 14 2.20 14.03 -0.22
N ARG A 15 3.20 14.89 -0.53
CA ARG A 15 3.01 16.02 -1.46
C ARG A 15 2.69 15.62 -2.90
N CYS A 16 3.25 14.51 -3.38
CA CYS A 16 3.09 14.05 -4.75
C CYS A 16 2.70 12.57 -4.79
N GLY A 17 1.68 12.24 -5.58
CA GLY A 17 1.20 10.86 -5.75
C GLY A 17 0.71 10.26 -4.44
N ALA A 18 -0.04 11.04 -3.65
CA ALA A 18 -0.47 10.67 -2.31
C ALA A 18 -1.16 9.30 -2.33
N PRO A 19 -0.61 8.30 -1.61
CA PRO A 19 -1.19 6.97 -1.56
C PRO A 19 -2.53 7.00 -0.83
N VAL A 20 -3.47 6.22 -1.36
CA VAL A 20 -4.79 6.02 -0.75
C VAL A 20 -5.02 4.54 -0.54
N VAL A 21 -5.80 4.22 0.48
CA VAL A 21 -6.29 2.87 0.71
C VAL A 21 -7.77 2.85 0.41
N ILE A 22 -8.18 1.93 -0.45
CA ILE A 22 -9.58 1.65 -0.77
C ILE A 22 -9.96 0.36 -0.05
N ILE A 23 -11.05 0.39 0.72
CA ILE A 23 -11.61 -0.79 1.36
C ILE A 23 -12.80 -1.24 0.53
N ASP A 24 -12.71 -2.45 -0.03
CA ASP A 24 -13.80 -3.09 -0.78
C ASP A 24 -14.94 -3.55 0.15
N ASP A 25 -16.00 -4.09 -0.42
CA ASP A 25 -17.16 -4.55 0.37
C ASP A 25 -16.88 -5.88 1.12
N ASN A 26 -15.78 -6.59 0.80
CA ASN A 26 -15.31 -7.77 1.52
C ASN A 26 -14.39 -7.41 2.71
N GLY A 27 -14.04 -6.13 2.85
CA GLY A 27 -13.08 -5.65 3.86
C GLY A 27 -11.62 -5.79 3.44
N THR A 28 -11.34 -6.06 2.17
CA THR A 28 -9.98 -6.06 1.61
C THR A 28 -9.52 -4.62 1.42
N GLU A 29 -8.32 -4.32 1.92
CA GLU A 29 -7.68 -3.03 1.73
C GLU A 29 -6.76 -3.07 0.50
N HIS A 30 -6.92 -2.10 -0.40
CA HIS A 30 -6.12 -1.95 -1.62
C HIS A 30 -5.27 -0.68 -1.51
N LEU A 31 -3.95 -0.82 -1.49
CA LEU A 31 -3.03 0.32 -1.48
C LEU A 31 -2.81 0.82 -2.91
N ILE A 32 -3.33 2.00 -3.21
CA ILE A 32 -3.16 2.67 -4.50
C ILE A 32 -2.10 3.76 -4.35
N SER A 33 -1.06 3.70 -5.18
CA SER A 33 0.01 4.69 -5.25
C SER A 33 0.24 5.09 -6.70
N TYR A 34 0.22 6.39 -7.00
CA TYR A 34 0.33 6.88 -8.39
C TYR A 34 -0.66 6.18 -9.34
N ASN A 35 -1.92 6.03 -8.93
CA ASN A 35 -2.99 5.33 -9.67
C ASN A 35 -2.69 3.86 -9.99
N THR A 36 -1.66 3.27 -9.37
CA THR A 36 -1.29 1.86 -9.51
C THR A 36 -1.59 1.15 -8.21
N GLU A 37 -2.27 0.01 -8.30
CA GLU A 37 -2.48 -0.86 -7.15
C GLU A 37 -1.19 -1.61 -6.81
N ILE A 38 -0.70 -1.43 -5.58
CA ILE A 38 0.63 -1.91 -5.18
C ILE A 38 0.53 -3.24 -4.44
N LEU A 39 -0.44 -3.34 -3.53
CA LEU A 39 -0.69 -4.50 -2.70
C LEU A 39 -2.14 -4.50 -2.19
N GLN A 40 -2.55 -5.66 -1.73
CA GLN A 40 -3.81 -5.89 -1.04
C GLN A 40 -3.55 -6.47 0.34
N LYS A 41 -4.40 -6.13 1.31
CA LYS A 41 -4.44 -6.76 2.62
C LYS A 41 -5.85 -7.27 2.89
N ASP A 42 -5.99 -8.57 3.10
CA ASP A 42 -7.29 -9.17 3.42
C ASP A 42 -7.72 -8.85 4.87
N LYS A 43 -8.97 -9.18 5.19
CA LYS A 43 -9.54 -9.00 6.55
C LYS A 43 -8.81 -9.79 7.65
N ASN A 44 -8.02 -10.80 7.29
CA ASN A 44 -7.21 -11.60 8.21
C ASN A 44 -5.81 -11.01 8.41
N GLY A 45 -5.46 -9.94 7.68
CA GLY A 45 -4.15 -9.31 7.71
C GLY A 45 -3.13 -9.90 6.74
N THR A 46 -3.54 -10.84 5.86
CA THR A 46 -2.65 -11.39 4.83
C THR A 46 -2.39 -10.33 3.78
N ILE A 47 -1.11 -10.00 3.56
CA ILE A 47 -0.70 -9.03 2.55
C ILE A 47 -0.21 -9.77 1.31
N LYS A 48 -0.67 -9.36 0.13
CA LYS A 48 -0.20 -9.86 -1.16
C LYS A 48 0.16 -8.69 -2.06
N ARG A 49 1.23 -8.81 -2.83
CA ARG A 49 1.61 -7.77 -3.80
C ARG A 49 0.88 -7.97 -5.11
N VAL A 50 0.44 -6.87 -5.72
CA VAL A 50 -0.25 -6.85 -7.02
C VAL A 50 0.64 -6.24 -8.10
N TRP A 51 1.67 -5.49 -7.68
CA TRP A 51 2.66 -4.89 -8.56
C TRP A 51 4.05 -5.46 -8.28
N THR A 52 4.86 -5.65 -9.33
CA THR A 52 6.23 -6.18 -9.19
C THR A 52 7.30 -5.09 -9.21
N GLY A 53 6.92 -3.86 -9.54
CA GLY A 53 7.85 -2.75 -9.61
C GLY A 53 8.29 -2.25 -8.24
N TRP A 54 9.36 -1.45 -8.25
CA TRP A 54 9.82 -0.76 -7.05
C TRP A 54 10.34 0.63 -7.41
N SER A 55 9.93 1.63 -6.65
CA SER A 55 10.51 2.96 -6.66
C SER A 55 10.78 3.41 -5.23
N GLN A 56 11.69 4.37 -5.05
CA GLN A 56 11.95 4.93 -3.72
C GLN A 56 10.69 5.54 -3.10
N THR A 57 9.84 6.17 -3.90
CA THR A 57 8.60 6.78 -3.43
C THR A 57 7.55 5.73 -3.07
N THR A 58 7.35 4.72 -3.92
CA THR A 58 6.43 3.60 -3.61
C THR A 58 6.87 2.86 -2.35
N GLY A 59 8.17 2.66 -2.15
CA GLY A 59 8.70 2.05 -0.93
C GLY A 59 8.37 2.83 0.34
N LYS A 60 8.34 4.17 0.27
CA LYS A 60 7.88 5.01 1.40
C LYS A 60 6.39 4.83 1.66
N HIS A 61 5.57 4.72 0.61
CA HIS A 61 4.13 4.50 0.74
C HIS A 61 3.83 3.13 1.36
N ILE A 62 4.52 2.08 0.89
CA ILE A 62 4.42 0.71 1.45
C ILE A 62 4.83 0.71 2.93
N LYS A 63 5.97 1.33 3.26
CA LYS A 63 6.44 1.40 4.65
C LYS A 63 5.46 2.16 5.54
N ALA A 64 4.90 3.27 5.06
CA ALA A 64 3.90 4.03 5.79
C ALA A 64 2.60 3.26 6.02
N TYR A 65 2.19 2.44 5.06
CA TYR A 65 0.96 1.65 5.15
C TYR A 65 1.11 0.40 6.02
N CYS A 66 2.15 -0.42 5.78
CA CYS A 66 2.29 -1.74 6.41
C CYS A 66 3.69 -2.03 6.98
N GLY A 67 4.58 -1.04 7.04
CA GLY A 67 5.91 -1.17 7.67
C GLY A 67 6.95 -1.96 6.86
N LEU A 68 6.58 -2.51 5.69
CA LEU A 68 7.50 -3.34 4.90
C LEU A 68 8.58 -2.49 4.21
N ASN A 69 9.79 -3.06 4.14
CA ASN A 69 10.88 -2.56 3.31
C ASN A 69 10.91 -3.30 1.96
N LYS A 70 11.89 -2.98 1.10
CA LYS A 70 12.01 -3.60 -0.23
C LYS A 70 12.01 -5.14 -0.18
N ALA A 71 12.88 -5.71 0.65
CA ALA A 71 13.00 -7.17 0.77
C ALA A 71 11.69 -7.80 1.28
N GLY A 72 11.05 -7.18 2.27
CA GLY A 72 9.77 -7.65 2.80
C GLY A 72 8.65 -7.59 1.76
N TYR A 73 8.61 -6.54 0.93
CA TYR A 73 7.64 -6.41 -0.16
C TYR A 73 7.89 -7.43 -1.27
N GLU A 74 9.14 -7.61 -1.69
CA GLU A 74 9.50 -8.55 -2.77
C GLU A 74 9.30 -10.02 -2.37
N ALA A 75 9.30 -10.32 -1.07
CA ALA A 75 9.01 -11.65 -0.53
C ALA A 75 7.51 -11.98 -0.44
N LEU A 76 6.62 -11.02 -0.65
CA LEU A 76 5.17 -11.27 -0.64
C LEU A 76 4.76 -12.15 -1.83
N ASP A 77 3.76 -13.00 -1.60
CA ASP A 77 3.06 -13.68 -2.68
C ASP A 77 2.49 -12.67 -3.67
N PHE A 78 2.62 -12.98 -4.95
CA PHE A 78 2.11 -12.18 -6.06
C PHE A 78 0.74 -12.73 -6.49
N VAL A 79 -0.21 -11.84 -6.74
CA VAL A 79 -1.57 -12.16 -7.23
C VAL A 79 -1.83 -11.63 -8.63
#